data_AF-A0A7M3NTL8-F1
#
_entry.id   AF-A0A7M3NTL8-F1
#
_cell.length_a   1.000
_cell.length_b   1.000
_cell.length_c   1.000
_cell.angle_alpha   90.00
_cell.angle_beta   90.00
_cell.angle_gamma   90.00
#
_symmetry.space_group_name_H-M   'P 1'
#
loop_
_entity.id
_entity.type
_entity.pdbx_description
1 polymer ?
#
loop_
_entity_poly.entity_id
_entity_poly.type
_entity_poly.pdbx_seq_one_letter_code
_entity_poly.pdbx_strand_id
1 'polypeptide(L)'
;MAGTDEEAVAAADDALYVLTAVLLTPAKFPSVLGDDYPEACAALGLAPLADGYGLVLGQDGDGARWTVVIDDVSLVAVAIASWDCGMEYDLSPDERTVVAGLPGWPLAVAVAAPNVPAPHDPAPDIADGPPLTPPDTSVWGPAQRRLGADEIALQWATWREQIDDTQFATVGVASTSGTSTVGGSPDSDSAASADAEGSEGTGSAEQAADPEKVETGEQAEAQGGHSGIRRVLAEARAYVDSPPPLGRVRSSFAPGDARTLRADGPGWSLVARTDDIAFVLLDDEPGEVLPVGRGPELPGLLEALDKMAVRPL
;
A
#
# COMPACT_ATOMS: atom_id res chain seq x y z
N MET A 1 15.52 57.68 28.96
CA MET A 1 14.10 57.35 28.69
C MET A 1 13.82 57.75 27.25
N ALA A 2 14.14 56.85 26.33
CA ALA A 2 13.74 56.94 24.93
C ALA A 2 13.07 55.61 24.64
N GLY A 3 11.76 55.66 24.38
CA GLY A 3 10.98 54.50 23.96
C GLY A 3 11.47 54.07 22.59
N THR A 4 11.87 52.80 22.51
CA THR A 4 11.89 52.06 21.26
C THR A 4 10.51 51.45 21.14
N ASP A 5 9.64 52.16 20.42
CA ASP A 5 8.36 51.61 19.98
C ASP A 5 8.62 50.39 19.10
N GLU A 6 8.17 49.25 19.62
CA GLU A 6 7.45 48.17 18.96
C GLU A 6 7.12 48.37 17.46
N GLU A 7 8.12 48.24 16.59
CA GLU A 7 7.92 48.11 15.14
C GLU A 7 8.46 46.76 14.61
N ALA A 8 8.31 45.71 15.42
CA ALA A 8 8.69 44.33 15.10
C ALA A 8 7.54 43.32 15.30
N VAL A 9 6.27 43.78 15.29
CA VAL A 9 5.09 42.93 15.59
C VAL A 9 4.21 42.71 14.35
N ALA A 10 4.45 43.39 13.23
CA ALA A 10 3.59 43.29 12.04
C ALA A 10 4.00 42.19 11.03
N ALA A 11 5.08 41.44 11.28
CA ALA A 11 5.55 40.38 10.38
C ALA A 11 5.38 38.96 10.97
N ALA A 12 4.81 38.84 12.18
CA ALA A 12 4.61 37.55 12.84
C ALA A 12 3.26 36.90 12.52
N ASP A 13 2.23 37.68 12.16
CA ASP A 13 0.87 37.16 11.92
C ASP A 13 0.78 36.28 10.66
N ASP A 14 1.57 36.58 9.61
CA ASP A 14 1.59 35.79 8.36
C ASP A 14 2.66 34.68 8.36
N ALA A 15 3.39 34.49 9.48
CA ALA A 15 4.48 33.52 9.53
C ALA A 15 3.95 32.09 9.77
N LEU A 16 4.30 31.16 8.88
CA LEU A 16 3.99 29.75 9.07
C LEU A 16 4.97 29.11 10.07
N TYR A 17 4.45 28.67 11.21
CA TYR A 17 5.16 27.79 12.14
C TYR A 17 5.18 26.36 11.58
N VAL A 18 6.34 25.96 11.06
CA VAL A 18 6.56 24.62 10.48
C VAL A 18 6.49 23.54 11.56
N LEU A 19 5.60 22.57 11.38
CA LEU A 19 5.47 21.42 12.28
C LEU A 19 6.12 20.17 11.71
N THR A 20 5.98 19.95 10.41
CA THR A 20 6.57 18.82 9.71
C THR A 20 6.64 19.09 8.21
N ALA A 21 7.44 18.29 7.50
CA ALA A 21 7.49 18.32 6.06
C ALA A 21 7.56 16.91 5.50
N VAL A 22 7.01 16.72 4.30
CA VAL A 22 7.04 15.44 3.58
C VAL A 22 7.37 15.69 2.11
N LEU A 23 7.95 14.69 1.46
CA LEU A 23 8.16 14.71 0.02
C LEU A 23 6.92 14.18 -0.69
N LEU A 24 6.57 14.79 -1.81
CA LEU A 24 5.58 14.34 -2.78
C LEU A 24 6.28 14.25 -4.14
N THR A 25 7.02 13.18 -4.36
CA THR A 25 7.81 12.94 -5.58
C THR A 25 7.45 11.59 -6.19
N PRO A 26 7.80 11.34 -7.47
CA PRO A 26 7.67 10.03 -8.11
C PRO A 26 8.25 8.87 -7.31
N ALA A 27 9.33 9.12 -6.53
CA ALA A 27 10.01 8.09 -5.75
C ALA A 27 9.46 7.94 -4.32
N LYS A 28 8.97 9.03 -3.72
CA LYS A 28 8.58 9.09 -2.31
C LYS A 28 7.42 10.05 -2.14
N PHE A 29 6.29 9.52 -1.69
CA PHE A 29 5.08 10.28 -1.35
C PHE A 29 4.30 9.56 -0.25
N PRO A 30 3.44 10.27 0.50
CA PRO A 30 2.57 9.64 1.50
C PRO A 30 1.55 8.74 0.79
N SER A 31 1.69 7.42 0.95
CA SER A 31 0.84 6.46 0.25
C SER A 31 -0.64 6.61 0.59
N VAL A 32 -0.97 7.13 1.77
CA VAL A 32 -2.36 7.39 2.16
C VAL A 32 -3.11 8.26 1.13
N LEU A 33 -2.39 9.13 0.41
CA LEU A 33 -2.94 10.06 -0.58
C LEU A 33 -3.25 9.45 -1.95
N GLY A 34 -2.70 8.28 -2.30
CA GLY A 34 -2.94 7.66 -3.61
C GLY A 34 -2.16 6.37 -3.85
N ASP A 35 -2.57 5.58 -4.85
CA ASP A 35 -1.85 4.36 -5.25
C ASP A 35 -0.57 4.69 -6.04
N ASP A 36 -0.49 5.88 -6.63
CA ASP A 36 0.68 6.38 -7.35
C ASP A 36 0.87 7.90 -7.19
N TYR A 37 1.98 8.41 -7.72
CA TYR A 37 2.36 9.81 -7.57
C TYR A 37 1.34 10.77 -8.23
N PRO A 38 0.88 10.55 -9.48
CA PRO A 38 -0.19 11.35 -10.06
C PRO A 38 -1.49 11.38 -9.25
N GLU A 39 -1.95 10.26 -8.70
CA GLU A 39 -3.12 10.24 -7.82
C GLU A 39 -2.90 11.06 -6.54
N ALA A 40 -1.73 10.94 -5.91
CA ALA A 40 -1.39 11.72 -4.74
C ALA A 40 -1.32 13.23 -5.02
N CYS A 41 -0.82 13.65 -6.20
CA CYS A 41 -0.89 15.04 -6.64
C CYS A 41 -2.34 15.50 -6.86
N ALA A 42 -3.16 14.65 -7.51
CA ALA A 42 -4.56 14.97 -7.78
C ALA A 42 -5.38 15.15 -6.49
N ALA A 43 -5.07 14.40 -5.43
CA ALA A 43 -5.68 14.56 -4.10
C ALA A 43 -5.45 15.97 -3.50
N LEU A 44 -4.41 16.68 -3.95
CA LEU A 44 -4.08 18.05 -3.54
C LEU A 44 -4.42 19.10 -4.61
N GLY A 45 -5.04 18.71 -5.72
CA GLY A 45 -5.31 19.60 -6.84
C GLY A 45 -4.05 20.04 -7.61
N LEU A 46 -2.96 19.30 -7.51
CA LEU A 46 -1.68 19.60 -8.16
C LEU A 46 -1.49 18.83 -9.46
N ALA A 47 -0.76 19.42 -10.41
CA ALA A 47 -0.27 18.71 -11.58
C ALA A 47 0.97 17.87 -11.23
N PRO A 48 1.13 16.64 -11.74
CA PRO A 48 2.30 15.82 -11.42
C PRO A 48 3.55 16.32 -12.16
N LEU A 49 4.41 17.08 -11.46
CA LEU A 49 5.72 17.50 -11.97
C LEU A 49 6.73 16.36 -11.92
N ALA A 50 7.72 16.37 -12.82
CA ALA A 50 8.75 15.34 -12.88
C ALA A 50 9.64 15.31 -11.62
N ASP A 51 9.98 16.49 -11.09
CA ASP A 51 10.85 16.60 -9.91
C ASP A 51 10.07 16.40 -8.60
N GLY A 52 8.75 16.59 -8.62
CA GLY A 52 7.90 16.50 -7.44
C GLY A 52 7.71 17.82 -6.71
N TYR A 53 7.25 17.71 -5.47
CA TYR A 53 7.04 18.80 -4.54
C TYR A 53 7.55 18.43 -3.14
N GLY A 54 7.91 19.44 -2.36
CA GLY A 54 7.92 19.36 -0.92
C GLY A 54 6.60 19.90 -0.36
N LEU A 55 6.05 19.23 0.66
CA LEU A 55 4.89 19.71 1.41
C LEU A 55 5.36 20.10 2.81
N VAL A 56 5.02 21.31 3.22
CA VAL A 56 5.29 21.83 4.57
C VAL A 56 3.96 22.04 5.28
N LEU A 57 3.77 21.32 6.38
CA LEU A 57 2.55 21.39 7.18
C LEU A 57 2.86 22.23 8.41
N GLY A 58 2.07 23.28 8.62
CA GLY A 58 2.28 24.22 9.70
C GLY A 58 1.00 24.91 10.18
N GLN A 59 1.17 25.79 11.16
CA GLN A 59 0.15 26.70 11.66
C GLN A 59 0.58 28.15 11.43
N ASP A 60 -0.37 29.05 11.19
CA ASP A 60 -0.11 30.49 11.32
C ASP A 60 -0.16 30.94 12.79
N GLY A 61 0.02 32.24 13.04
CA GLY A 61 -0.02 32.84 14.38
C GLY A 61 -1.36 32.68 15.10
N ASP A 62 -2.45 32.58 14.35
CA ASP A 62 -3.81 32.35 14.87
C ASP A 62 -4.08 30.87 15.16
N GLY A 63 -3.22 29.97 14.68
CA GLY A 63 -3.34 28.52 14.84
C GLY A 63 -4.08 27.84 13.68
N ALA A 64 -4.38 28.56 12.59
CA ALA A 64 -5.02 27.97 11.43
C ALA A 64 -4.03 27.05 10.69
N ARG A 65 -4.52 25.92 10.20
CA ARG A 65 -3.72 24.86 9.58
C ARG A 65 -3.49 25.14 8.10
N TRP A 66 -2.25 25.04 7.67
CA TRP A 66 -1.87 25.23 6.28
C TRP A 66 -0.91 24.15 5.79
N THR A 67 -1.04 23.82 4.50
CA THR A 67 -0.10 23.00 3.74
C THR A 67 0.51 23.87 2.64
N VAL A 68 1.78 24.20 2.79
CA VAL A 68 2.55 24.97 1.80
C VAL A 68 3.24 23.99 0.85
N VAL A 69 2.95 24.13 -0.44
CA VAL A 69 3.49 23.31 -1.53
C VAL A 69 4.67 24.02 -2.16
N ILE A 70 5.81 23.36 -2.22
CA ILE A 70 7.10 23.93 -2.65
C ILE A 70 7.64 23.12 -3.83
N ASP A 71 8.10 23.77 -4.89
CA ASP A 71 8.73 23.10 -6.05
C ASP A 71 10.24 22.88 -5.91
N ASP A 72 10.90 23.56 -4.97
CA ASP A 72 12.26 23.21 -4.52
C ASP A 72 12.23 22.00 -3.57
N VAL A 73 12.19 20.81 -4.18
CA VAL A 73 12.21 19.53 -3.48
C VAL A 73 13.50 19.33 -2.68
N SER A 74 14.62 19.90 -3.14
CA SER A 74 15.93 19.71 -2.50
C SER A 74 15.98 20.42 -1.16
N LEU A 75 15.43 21.64 -1.07
CA LEU A 75 15.29 22.38 0.19
C LEU A 75 14.55 21.55 1.25
N VAL A 76 13.39 20.99 0.88
CA VAL A 76 12.58 20.20 1.81
C VAL A 76 13.24 18.87 2.17
N ALA A 77 13.88 18.21 1.21
CA ALA A 77 14.62 16.97 1.47
C ALA A 77 15.78 17.18 2.44
N VAL A 78 16.52 18.28 2.33
CA VAL A 78 17.60 18.65 3.25
C VAL A 78 17.07 18.92 4.66
N ALA A 79 15.93 19.61 4.79
CA ALA A 79 15.31 19.84 6.08
C ALA A 79 14.93 18.52 6.77
N ILE A 80 14.24 17.62 6.04
CA ILE A 80 13.86 16.29 6.56
C ILE A 80 15.10 15.50 6.99
N ALA A 81 16.13 15.43 6.14
CA ALA A 81 17.35 14.70 6.46
C ALA A 81 18.09 15.28 7.68
N SER A 82 18.05 16.60 7.86
CA SER A 82 18.65 17.25 9.03
C SER A 82 17.90 16.86 10.31
N TRP A 83 16.57 16.92 10.31
CA TRP A 83 15.74 16.53 11.45
C TRP A 83 15.85 15.04 11.77
N ASP A 84 15.89 14.17 10.76
CA ASP A 84 16.10 12.71 10.92
C ASP A 84 17.44 12.40 11.60
N CYS A 85 18.46 13.23 11.38
CA CYS A 85 19.75 13.16 12.06
C CYS A 85 19.79 13.88 13.42
N GLY A 86 18.67 14.43 13.89
CA GLY A 86 18.57 15.17 15.15
C GLY A 86 19.24 16.55 15.13
N MET A 87 19.47 17.12 13.95
CA MET A 87 20.00 18.46 13.77
C MET A 87 18.86 19.47 13.64
N GLU A 88 19.07 20.67 14.18
CA GLU A 88 18.17 21.80 13.94
C GLU A 88 18.33 22.28 12.49
N TYR A 89 17.20 22.55 11.83
CA TYR A 89 17.15 23.15 10.51
C TYR A 89 15.93 24.06 10.43
N ASP A 90 16.14 25.31 10.06
CA ASP A 90 15.08 26.31 9.90
C ASP A 90 14.62 26.31 8.42
N LEU A 91 13.47 25.69 8.17
CA LEU A 91 12.91 25.59 6.84
C LEU A 91 12.12 26.86 6.51
N SER A 92 12.76 27.76 5.76
CA SER A 92 12.19 29.02 5.27
C SER A 92 12.18 29.06 3.74
N PRO A 93 11.08 28.62 3.09
CA PRO A 93 10.96 28.64 1.64
C PRO A 93 10.96 30.07 1.08
N ASP A 94 11.62 30.29 -0.07
CA ASP A 94 11.49 31.56 -0.81
C ASP A 94 10.08 31.63 -1.43
N GLU A 95 9.46 32.81 -1.41
CA GLU A 95 8.11 33.00 -1.97
C GLU A 95 8.00 32.55 -3.44
N ARG A 96 9.11 32.55 -4.20
CA ARG A 96 9.13 32.10 -5.60
C ARG A 96 9.03 30.58 -5.75
N THR A 97 9.40 29.82 -4.73
CA THR A 97 9.32 28.35 -4.77
C THR A 97 8.00 27.83 -4.20
N VAL A 98 7.21 28.70 -3.56
CA VAL A 98 5.87 28.38 -3.08
C VAL A 98 4.89 28.38 -4.25
N VAL A 99 4.33 27.21 -4.54
CA VAL A 99 3.38 27.00 -5.65
C VAL A 99 1.95 27.16 -5.19
N ALA A 100 1.64 26.75 -3.95
CA ALA A 100 0.30 26.86 -3.38
C ALA A 100 0.34 26.88 -1.85
N GLY A 101 -0.59 27.63 -1.24
CA GLY A 101 -0.95 27.51 0.17
C GLY A 101 -2.33 26.88 0.27
N LEU A 102 -2.39 25.60 0.63
CA LEU A 102 -3.64 24.84 0.73
C LEU A 102 -4.15 24.88 2.18
N PRO A 103 -5.45 25.17 2.40
CA PRO A 103 -6.02 25.14 3.74
C PRO A 103 -6.01 23.73 4.31
N GLY A 104 -5.80 23.58 5.62
CA GLY A 104 -5.82 22.28 6.30
C GLY A 104 -4.55 21.44 6.07
N TRP A 105 -4.60 20.18 6.53
CA TRP A 105 -3.51 19.22 6.41
C TRP A 105 -3.98 17.93 5.72
N PRO A 106 -3.27 17.45 4.70
CA PRO A 106 -3.62 16.19 4.02
C PRO A 106 -3.19 14.96 4.82
N LEU A 107 -2.44 15.16 5.91
CA LEU A 107 -1.91 14.12 6.79
C LEU A 107 -2.23 14.45 8.24
N ALA A 108 -2.39 13.40 9.06
CA ALA A 108 -2.56 13.60 10.49
C ALA A 108 -1.26 14.14 11.11
N VAL A 109 -1.34 15.29 11.75
CA VAL A 109 -0.22 15.89 12.51
C VAL A 109 -0.63 15.91 13.98
N ALA A 110 0.18 15.28 14.82
CA ALA A 110 -0.13 15.07 16.24
C ALA A 110 0.35 16.23 17.14
N VAL A 111 1.12 17.16 16.59
CA VAL A 111 1.74 18.27 17.32
C VAL A 111 1.09 19.60 16.93
N ALA A 112 1.24 20.59 17.80
CA ALA A 112 0.86 21.97 17.56
C ALA A 112 2.06 22.87 17.86
N ALA A 113 2.12 24.03 17.20
CA ALA A 113 3.17 25.00 17.45
C ALA A 113 3.04 25.55 18.89
N PRO A 114 4.17 25.78 19.58
CA PRO A 114 4.14 26.31 20.93
C PRO A 114 3.66 27.77 20.92
N ASN A 115 2.87 28.15 21.92
CA ASN A 115 2.38 29.51 22.15
C ASN A 115 1.44 30.09 21.07
N VAL A 116 0.91 29.26 20.16
CA VAL A 116 -0.21 29.64 19.28
C VAL A 116 -1.49 28.92 19.72
N PRO A 117 -2.68 29.37 19.29
CA PRO A 117 -3.93 28.65 19.55
C PRO A 117 -3.94 27.23 18.99
N ALA A 118 -4.93 26.44 19.45
CA ALA A 118 -5.08 25.06 19.00
C ALA A 118 -5.29 24.97 17.47
N PRO A 119 -4.75 23.93 16.80
CA PRO A 119 -4.92 23.74 15.37
C PRO A 119 -6.39 23.73 14.96
N HIS A 120 -6.75 24.57 13.99
CA HIS A 120 -8.10 24.63 13.44
C HIS A 120 -8.08 24.96 11.94
N ASP A 121 -9.19 24.73 11.23
CA ASP A 121 -9.26 25.06 9.82
C ASP A 121 -9.37 26.58 9.60
N PRO A 122 -8.67 27.14 8.61
CA PRO A 122 -8.81 28.55 8.28
C PRO A 122 -10.24 28.86 7.82
N ALA A 123 -10.67 30.10 8.06
CA ALA A 123 -12.00 30.54 7.68
C ALA A 123 -12.18 30.53 6.13
N PRO A 124 -13.37 30.21 5.60
CA PRO A 124 -13.59 30.08 4.15
C PRO A 124 -13.39 31.36 3.33
N ASP A 125 -13.35 32.52 3.98
CA ASP A 125 -13.09 33.82 3.37
C ASP A 125 -11.58 34.13 3.21
N ILE A 126 -10.73 33.38 3.90
CA ILE A 126 -9.26 33.48 3.84
C ILE A 126 -8.67 32.38 2.95
N ALA A 127 -9.36 31.24 2.84
CA ALA A 127 -8.87 30.06 2.12
C ALA A 127 -9.53 29.86 0.77
N ASP A 128 -8.72 29.62 -0.27
CA ASP A 128 -9.20 29.20 -1.58
C ASP A 128 -9.51 27.69 -1.57
N GLY A 129 -10.78 27.36 -1.32
CA GLY A 129 -11.30 25.99 -1.38
C GLY A 129 -11.48 25.31 -0.01
N PRO A 130 -11.98 24.07 0.02
CA PRO A 130 -12.22 23.34 1.26
C PRO A 130 -10.89 22.94 1.93
N PRO A 131 -10.81 22.98 3.28
CA PRO A 131 -9.65 22.47 4.00
C PRO A 131 -9.34 21.01 3.70
N LEU A 132 -8.06 20.72 3.46
CA LEU A 132 -7.52 19.38 3.36
C LEU A 132 -7.74 18.64 4.68
N THR A 133 -8.25 17.43 4.55
CA THR A 133 -8.47 16.50 5.66
C THR A 133 -7.76 15.20 5.34
N PRO A 134 -7.07 14.57 6.32
CA PRO A 134 -6.47 13.27 6.10
C PRO A 134 -7.53 12.24 5.67
N PRO A 135 -7.20 11.30 4.77
CA PRO A 135 -8.11 10.20 4.46
C PRO A 135 -8.53 9.46 5.73
N ASP A 136 -9.79 9.03 5.78
CA ASP A 136 -10.30 8.25 6.92
C ASP A 136 -9.64 6.86 6.94
N THR A 137 -8.93 6.58 8.02
CA THR A 137 -8.21 5.33 8.30
C THR A 137 -8.86 4.52 9.42
N SER A 138 -10.01 4.98 9.93
CA SER A 138 -10.79 4.26 10.94
C SER A 138 -11.62 3.11 10.36
N VAL A 139 -11.87 3.14 9.05
CA VAL A 139 -12.58 2.11 8.29
C VAL A 139 -11.65 1.53 7.23
N TRP A 140 -11.76 0.23 6.98
CA TRP A 140 -11.01 -0.38 5.90
C TRP A 140 -11.38 0.22 4.54
N GLY A 141 -10.35 0.55 3.78
CA GLY A 141 -10.45 1.11 2.43
C GLY A 141 -9.06 1.31 1.84
N PRO A 142 -8.96 1.94 0.65
CA PRO A 142 -7.69 2.05 -0.06
C PRO A 142 -6.59 2.72 0.77
N ALA A 143 -6.92 3.76 1.54
CA ALA A 143 -5.98 4.43 2.43
C ALA A 143 -5.43 3.49 3.52
N GLN A 144 -6.32 2.74 4.19
CA GLN A 144 -5.94 1.78 5.23
C GLN A 144 -5.11 0.62 4.66
N ARG A 145 -5.47 0.09 3.49
CA ARG A 145 -4.70 -0.92 2.77
C ARG A 145 -3.28 -0.43 2.47
N ARG A 146 -3.13 0.80 1.96
CA ARG A 146 -1.82 1.38 1.65
C ARG A 146 -0.97 1.63 2.89
N LEU A 147 -1.57 2.10 3.97
CA LEU A 147 -0.88 2.22 5.27
C LEU A 147 -0.44 0.87 5.83
N GLY A 148 -1.29 -0.16 5.74
CA GLY A 148 -0.92 -1.52 6.14
C GLY A 148 0.27 -2.05 5.34
N ALA A 149 0.31 -1.78 4.04
CA ALA A 149 1.44 -2.14 3.18
C ALA A 149 2.72 -1.36 3.53
N ASP A 150 2.63 -0.07 3.81
CA ASP A 150 3.78 0.73 4.26
C ASP A 150 4.30 0.24 5.63
N GLU A 151 3.41 -0.14 6.54
CA GLU A 151 3.78 -0.72 7.85
C GLU A 151 4.49 -2.07 7.70
N ILE A 152 4.02 -2.95 6.81
CA ILE A 152 4.69 -4.22 6.50
C ILE A 152 6.08 -3.97 5.91
N ALA A 153 6.21 -2.97 5.03
CA ALA A 153 7.50 -2.60 4.44
C ALA A 153 8.48 -2.09 5.51
N LEU A 154 8.00 -1.27 6.45
CA LEU A 154 8.78 -0.71 7.54
C LEU A 154 9.20 -1.78 8.56
N GLN A 155 8.27 -2.64 8.95
CA GLN A 155 8.45 -3.68 9.98
C GLN A 155 8.66 -5.07 9.37
N TRP A 156 9.34 -5.16 8.21
CA TRP A 156 9.46 -6.40 7.45
C TRP A 156 9.91 -7.59 8.31
N ALA A 157 10.96 -7.40 9.12
CA ALA A 157 11.52 -8.47 9.94
C ALA A 157 10.48 -9.05 10.91
N THR A 158 9.73 -8.18 11.60
CA THR A 158 8.69 -8.57 12.55
C THR A 158 7.52 -9.29 11.88
N TRP A 159 7.11 -8.86 10.68
CA TRP A 159 6.07 -9.55 9.90
C TRP A 159 6.54 -10.91 9.38
N ARG A 160 7.77 -10.98 8.86
CA ARG A 160 8.32 -12.22 8.30
C ARG A 160 8.48 -13.31 9.35
N GLU A 161 8.84 -12.96 10.59
CA GLU A 161 8.97 -13.88 11.72
C GLU A 161 7.66 -14.56 12.13
N GLN A 162 6.52 -13.93 11.86
CA GLN A 162 5.19 -14.46 12.20
C GLN A 162 4.70 -15.52 11.20
N ILE A 163 5.38 -15.65 10.05
CA ILE A 163 4.96 -16.53 8.96
C ILE A 163 5.75 -17.82 8.93
N ASP A 164 5.03 -18.94 9.00
CA ASP A 164 5.54 -20.27 8.75
C ASP A 164 5.42 -20.64 7.26
N ASP A 165 6.35 -21.45 6.76
CA ASP A 165 6.41 -21.86 5.36
C ASP A 165 5.18 -22.68 4.92
N THR A 166 4.41 -23.18 5.89
CA THR A 166 3.14 -23.89 5.68
C THR A 166 1.97 -22.96 5.32
N GLN A 167 2.10 -21.65 5.55
CA GLN A 167 1.04 -20.66 5.32
C GLN A 167 1.06 -20.08 3.90
N PHE A 168 2.04 -20.44 3.07
CA PHE A 168 2.12 -19.94 1.71
C PHE A 168 1.01 -20.52 0.83
N ALA A 169 0.36 -19.64 0.05
CA ALA A 169 -0.52 -20.07 -1.02
C ALA A 169 0.27 -20.94 -2.02
N THR A 170 -0.05 -22.22 -2.09
CA THR A 170 0.55 -23.12 -3.08
C THR A 170 -0.07 -22.84 -4.45
N VAL A 171 0.70 -22.21 -5.34
CA VAL A 171 0.36 -22.18 -6.77
C VAL A 171 0.63 -23.57 -7.30
N GLY A 172 -0.43 -24.38 -7.40
CA GLY A 172 -0.36 -25.80 -7.68
C GLY A 172 0.34 -26.12 -9.00
N VAL A 173 1.58 -26.61 -8.93
CA VAL A 173 2.06 -27.62 -9.88
C VAL A 173 1.50 -28.94 -9.38
N ALA A 174 0.59 -29.54 -10.16
CA ALA A 174 0.09 -30.88 -9.90
C ALA A 174 1.26 -31.88 -9.95
N SER A 175 1.94 -32.07 -8.83
CA SER A 175 2.97 -33.09 -8.65
C SER A 175 2.27 -34.36 -8.19
N THR A 176 1.92 -35.19 -9.17
CA THR A 176 1.53 -36.58 -8.99
C THR A 176 2.51 -37.31 -8.07
N SER A 177 2.12 -37.57 -6.83
CA SER A 177 2.73 -38.62 -6.02
C SER A 177 2.37 -39.97 -6.62
N GLY A 178 3.25 -40.48 -7.47
CA GLY A 178 3.23 -41.85 -7.97
C GLY A 178 4.47 -42.59 -7.50
N THR A 179 4.43 -43.10 -6.26
CA THR A 179 5.36 -44.13 -5.80
C THR A 179 5.17 -45.36 -6.66
N SER A 180 6.18 -45.79 -7.41
CA SER A 180 6.18 -47.12 -8.03
C SER A 180 7.60 -47.68 -8.10
N THR A 181 7.84 -48.56 -7.13
CA THR A 181 8.84 -49.62 -7.16
C THR A 181 8.62 -50.58 -8.31
N VAL A 182 9.73 -51.06 -8.85
CA VAL A 182 9.95 -52.02 -9.93
C VAL A 182 9.13 -53.32 -9.80
N GLY A 183 8.60 -53.80 -10.94
CA GLY A 183 8.80 -55.20 -11.36
C GLY A 183 7.57 -56.05 -11.71
N GLY A 184 7.41 -56.37 -13.01
CA GLY A 184 6.98 -57.70 -13.46
C GLY A 184 5.61 -57.82 -14.14
N SER A 185 5.60 -57.88 -15.48
CA SER A 185 4.58 -58.59 -16.27
C SER A 185 4.75 -60.12 -16.08
N PRO A 186 3.71 -60.96 -16.33
CA PRO A 186 3.34 -61.31 -17.71
C PRO A 186 1.83 -61.48 -17.98
N ASP A 187 1.57 -61.64 -19.28
CA ASP A 187 0.31 -61.84 -20.01
C ASP A 187 -0.65 -62.90 -19.45
N SER A 188 -1.95 -62.74 -19.76
CA SER A 188 -2.74 -63.74 -20.50
C SER A 188 -4.17 -63.25 -20.82
N ASP A 189 -4.59 -63.56 -22.05
CA ASP A 189 -5.88 -63.39 -22.69
C ASP A 189 -7.10 -63.93 -21.91
N SER A 190 -8.29 -63.36 -22.14
CA SER A 190 -9.41 -64.07 -22.81
C SER A 190 -10.76 -63.33 -22.73
N ALA A 191 -11.27 -63.03 -23.93
CA ALA A 191 -12.65 -63.08 -24.46
C ALA A 191 -13.93 -62.91 -23.60
N ALA A 192 -14.81 -62.04 -24.14
CA ALA A 192 -16.26 -62.18 -24.39
C ALA A 192 -17.18 -62.77 -23.27
N SER A 193 -18.32 -62.19 -22.90
CA SER A 193 -19.58 -62.00 -23.68
C SER A 193 -20.58 -61.32 -22.72
N ALA A 194 -21.31 -60.27 -23.11
CA ALA A 194 -22.74 -60.26 -23.49
C ALA A 194 -23.73 -60.95 -22.51
N ASP A 195 -24.74 -60.16 -22.06
CA ASP A 195 -26.15 -60.46 -21.70
C ASP A 195 -26.56 -59.53 -20.52
N ALA A 196 -27.40 -58.49 -20.66
CA ALA A 196 -28.78 -58.37 -21.15
C ALA A 196 -29.86 -58.88 -20.16
N GLU A 197 -30.71 -57.93 -19.75
CA GLU A 197 -32.05 -58.07 -19.14
C GLU A 197 -32.10 -58.53 -17.66
N GLY A 198 -32.94 -58.01 -16.77
CA GLY A 198 -34.04 -57.05 -16.88
C GLY A 198 -34.85 -57.02 -15.57
N SER A 199 -35.90 -56.21 -15.59
CA SER A 199 -37.11 -56.28 -14.75
C SER A 199 -37.13 -55.63 -13.35
N GLU A 200 -37.65 -54.40 -13.36
CA GLU A 200 -38.82 -53.89 -12.61
C GLU A 200 -39.36 -54.64 -11.36
N GLY A 201 -39.76 -53.84 -10.35
CA GLY A 201 -40.74 -54.27 -9.35
C GLY A 201 -40.89 -53.40 -8.11
N THR A 202 -41.62 -52.28 -8.23
CA THR A 202 -42.67 -51.76 -7.30
C THR A 202 -42.51 -51.84 -5.76
N GLY A 203 -42.82 -50.73 -5.08
CA GLY A 203 -43.47 -50.78 -3.77
C GLY A 203 -43.27 -49.56 -2.87
N SER A 204 -44.30 -48.71 -2.80
CA SER A 204 -44.45 -47.55 -1.90
C SER A 204 -44.25 -47.84 -0.41
N ALA A 205 -43.77 -46.85 0.35
CA ALA A 205 -44.45 -46.30 1.53
C ALA A 205 -43.67 -45.14 2.17
N GLU A 206 -44.38 -44.04 2.43
CA GLU A 206 -44.01 -42.91 3.28
C GLU A 206 -43.66 -43.34 4.71
N GLN A 207 -42.64 -42.74 5.34
CA GLN A 207 -42.83 -41.90 6.54
C GLN A 207 -41.54 -41.20 7.03
N ALA A 208 -41.68 -39.87 7.17
CA ALA A 208 -41.17 -39.00 8.22
C ALA A 208 -39.67 -38.97 8.55
N ALA A 209 -39.02 -37.84 8.24
CA ALA A 209 -38.48 -36.90 9.26
C ALA A 209 -37.73 -35.73 8.58
N ASP A 210 -38.22 -34.50 8.79
CA ASP A 210 -37.37 -33.30 8.90
C ASP A 210 -36.72 -33.36 10.31
N PRO A 211 -35.48 -32.87 10.55
CA PRO A 211 -35.12 -31.47 10.27
C PRO A 211 -33.71 -31.24 9.70
N GLU A 212 -33.58 -30.08 9.03
CA GLU A 212 -32.41 -29.17 9.07
C GLU A 212 -31.03 -29.77 8.84
N LYS A 213 -30.61 -29.80 7.57
CA LYS A 213 -29.20 -29.82 7.19
C LYS A 213 -28.78 -28.38 6.87
N VAL A 214 -28.27 -27.69 7.89
CA VAL A 214 -27.40 -26.54 7.69
C VAL A 214 -26.17 -27.09 6.98
N GLU A 215 -26.08 -26.88 5.67
CA GLU A 215 -24.86 -27.16 4.93
C GLU A 215 -23.83 -26.12 5.32
N THR A 216 -23.03 -26.51 6.30
CA THR A 216 -21.75 -25.94 6.65
C THR A 216 -20.94 -25.75 5.35
N GLY A 217 -20.86 -24.51 4.88
CA GLY A 217 -20.01 -24.10 3.77
C GLY A 217 -18.52 -24.12 4.09
N GLU A 218 -18.06 -25.04 4.95
CA GLU A 218 -16.66 -25.17 5.38
C GLU A 218 -15.93 -26.31 4.62
N GLN A 219 -16.27 -26.54 3.35
CA GLN A 219 -15.55 -27.51 2.52
C GLN A 219 -15.24 -27.01 1.09
N ALA A 220 -15.16 -25.69 0.89
CA ALA A 220 -14.66 -25.09 -0.35
C ALA A 220 -13.30 -24.37 -0.21
N GLU A 221 -12.66 -24.39 0.95
CA GLU A 221 -11.44 -23.59 1.22
C GLU A 221 -10.11 -24.35 1.12
N ALA A 222 -10.11 -25.64 0.76
CA ALA A 222 -8.89 -26.45 0.80
C ALA A 222 -8.31 -26.88 -0.56
N GLN A 223 -8.83 -26.41 -1.70
CA GLN A 223 -8.31 -26.80 -3.03
C GLN A 223 -8.36 -25.66 -4.06
N GLY A 224 -7.33 -24.80 -4.07
CA GLY A 224 -7.05 -23.86 -5.16
C GLY A 224 -6.54 -22.51 -4.65
N GLY A 225 -5.25 -22.24 -4.82
CA GLY A 225 -4.60 -21.00 -4.35
C GLY A 225 -5.43 -19.73 -4.62
N HIS A 226 -5.49 -18.86 -3.60
CA HIS A 226 -6.29 -17.62 -3.55
C HIS A 226 -6.41 -16.99 -4.94
N SER A 227 -7.64 -16.94 -5.47
CA SER A 227 -7.91 -16.30 -6.76
C SER A 227 -7.47 -14.83 -6.78
N GLY A 228 -7.59 -14.15 -5.63
CA GLY A 228 -7.09 -12.78 -5.42
C GLY A 228 -5.58 -12.65 -5.61
N ILE A 229 -4.77 -13.52 -4.99
CA ILE A 229 -3.31 -13.51 -5.17
C ILE A 229 -2.94 -13.73 -6.64
N ARG A 230 -3.57 -14.70 -7.32
CA ARG A 230 -3.31 -14.97 -8.74
C ARG A 230 -3.61 -13.77 -9.63
N ARG A 231 -4.71 -13.06 -9.33
CA ARG A 231 -5.06 -11.80 -10.02
C ARG A 231 -3.98 -10.74 -9.80
N VAL A 232 -3.57 -10.51 -8.55
CA VAL A 232 -2.54 -9.51 -8.22
C VAL A 232 -1.21 -9.80 -8.91
N LEU A 233 -0.74 -11.05 -8.88
CA LEU A 233 0.50 -11.43 -9.55
C LEU A 233 0.42 -11.25 -11.08
N ALA A 234 -0.73 -11.53 -11.70
CA ALA A 234 -0.95 -11.29 -13.12
C ALA A 234 -0.98 -9.79 -13.46
N GLU A 235 -1.64 -8.97 -12.65
CA GLU A 235 -1.67 -7.52 -12.84
C GLU A 235 -0.28 -6.89 -12.62
N ALA A 236 0.43 -7.29 -11.57
CA ALA A 236 1.81 -6.86 -11.32
C ALA A 236 2.76 -7.30 -12.44
N ARG A 237 2.55 -8.48 -13.04
CA ARG A 237 3.30 -8.92 -14.22
C ARG A 237 3.04 -8.03 -15.42
N ALA A 238 1.77 -7.63 -15.64
CA ALA A 238 1.40 -6.78 -16.77
C ALA A 238 2.08 -5.40 -16.74
N TYR A 239 2.47 -4.90 -15.57
CA TYR A 239 3.27 -3.68 -15.45
C TYR A 239 4.59 -3.75 -16.21
N VAL A 240 5.21 -4.93 -16.32
CA VAL A 240 6.46 -5.13 -17.07
C VAL A 240 6.28 -4.81 -18.56
N ASP A 241 5.15 -5.18 -19.13
CA ASP A 241 4.83 -4.98 -20.54
C ASP A 241 4.20 -3.59 -20.79
N SER A 242 3.42 -3.09 -19.84
CA SER A 242 2.74 -1.80 -19.88
C SER A 242 3.03 -1.03 -18.60
N PRO A 243 4.13 -0.23 -18.57
CA PRO A 243 4.57 0.47 -17.37
C PRO A 243 3.46 1.31 -16.74
N PRO A 244 3.27 1.21 -15.40
CA PRO A 244 2.25 1.97 -14.71
C PRO A 244 2.66 3.44 -14.55
N PRO A 245 1.73 4.31 -14.08
CA PRO A 245 2.09 5.65 -13.62
C PRO A 245 3.24 5.65 -12.62
N LEU A 246 4.00 6.74 -12.61
CA LEU A 246 5.15 6.91 -11.73
C LEU A 246 4.76 6.76 -10.26
N GLY A 247 5.64 6.15 -9.47
CA GLY A 247 5.39 5.92 -8.05
C GLY A 247 4.47 4.75 -7.73
N ARG A 248 3.84 4.12 -8.73
CA ARG A 248 3.06 2.89 -8.51
C ARG A 248 3.92 1.70 -8.11
N VAL A 249 5.16 1.64 -8.61
CA VAL A 249 6.17 0.66 -8.21
C VAL A 249 7.37 1.41 -7.63
N ARG A 250 7.70 1.15 -6.36
CA ARG A 250 8.73 1.82 -5.58
C ARG A 250 9.72 0.81 -5.03
N SER A 251 11.00 1.16 -5.01
CA SER A 251 12.08 0.30 -4.52
C SER A 251 12.98 1.03 -3.53
N SER A 252 13.06 0.52 -2.31
CA SER A 252 13.92 1.05 -1.25
C SER A 252 14.99 0.03 -0.86
N PHE A 253 16.07 0.52 -0.28
CA PHE A 253 17.16 -0.33 0.19
C PHE A 253 16.70 -1.20 1.37
N ALA A 254 17.09 -2.47 1.37
CA ALA A 254 16.92 -3.39 2.49
C ALA A 254 18.27 -4.03 2.86
N PRO A 255 18.46 -4.48 4.12
CA PRO A 255 19.68 -5.18 4.52
C PRO A 255 19.92 -6.47 3.71
N GLY A 256 21.18 -6.79 3.44
CA GLY A 256 21.59 -8.05 2.79
C GLY A 256 21.59 -8.02 1.26
N ASP A 257 21.99 -6.90 0.65
CA ASP A 257 21.98 -6.66 -0.80
C ASP A 257 20.60 -6.83 -1.47
N ALA A 258 19.55 -6.86 -0.67
CA ALA A 258 18.17 -6.96 -1.09
C ALA A 258 17.49 -5.59 -1.17
N ARG A 259 16.30 -5.57 -1.75
CA ARG A 259 15.46 -4.38 -1.81
C ARG A 259 14.05 -4.70 -1.35
N THR A 260 13.43 -3.72 -0.69
CA THR A 260 12.00 -3.76 -0.38
C THR A 260 11.26 -3.12 -1.54
N LEU A 261 10.33 -3.87 -2.13
CA LEU A 261 9.48 -3.44 -3.23
C LEU A 261 8.08 -3.17 -2.72
N ARG A 262 7.52 -2.04 -3.17
CA ARG A 262 6.10 -1.69 -3.01
C ARG A 262 5.49 -1.56 -4.39
N ALA A 263 4.39 -2.26 -4.63
CA ALA A 263 3.60 -2.11 -5.85
C ALA A 263 2.12 -2.01 -5.50
N ASP A 264 1.39 -1.19 -6.25
CA ASP A 264 -0.05 -1.01 -6.04
C ASP A 264 -0.82 -1.24 -7.33
N GLY A 265 -2.09 -1.53 -7.18
CA GLY A 265 -3.05 -1.48 -8.27
C GLY A 265 -4.46 -1.32 -7.75
N PRO A 266 -5.45 -1.33 -8.66
CA PRO A 266 -6.86 -1.17 -8.30
C PRO A 266 -7.29 -2.25 -7.30
N GLY A 267 -7.45 -1.84 -6.04
CA GLY A 267 -7.90 -2.70 -4.95
C GLY A 267 -6.85 -3.61 -4.32
N TRP A 268 -5.55 -3.39 -4.57
CA TRP A 268 -4.51 -4.23 -3.97
C TRP A 268 -3.17 -3.51 -3.74
N SER A 269 -2.48 -3.91 -2.68
CA SER A 269 -1.08 -3.56 -2.39
C SER A 269 -0.25 -4.83 -2.37
N LEU A 270 0.98 -4.75 -2.88
CA LEU A 270 2.00 -5.77 -2.77
C LEU A 270 3.25 -5.19 -2.11
N VAL A 271 3.76 -5.89 -1.11
CA VAL A 271 5.03 -5.59 -0.44
C VAL A 271 5.91 -6.81 -0.56
N ALA A 272 7.14 -6.67 -1.02
CA ALA A 272 8.03 -7.81 -1.22
C ALA A 272 9.46 -7.49 -0.87
N ARG A 273 10.24 -8.53 -0.60
CA ARG A 273 11.70 -8.47 -0.61
C ARG A 273 12.23 -9.27 -1.79
N THR A 274 13.15 -8.67 -2.54
CA THR A 274 13.74 -9.29 -3.74
C THR A 274 14.42 -10.64 -3.48
N ASP A 275 14.84 -10.90 -2.24
CA ASP A 275 15.54 -12.11 -1.80
C ASP A 275 14.65 -13.12 -1.06
N ASP A 276 13.36 -12.85 -0.84
CA ASP A 276 12.49 -13.63 0.05
C ASP A 276 11.09 -13.86 -0.54
N ILE A 277 10.03 -13.35 0.12
CA ILE A 277 8.62 -13.55 -0.21
C ILE A 277 7.93 -12.22 -0.57
N ALA A 278 6.63 -12.28 -0.84
CA ALA A 278 5.76 -11.12 -0.93
C ALA A 278 4.54 -11.26 -0.02
N PHE A 279 3.95 -10.12 0.31
CA PHE A 279 2.68 -9.96 1.00
C PHE A 279 1.73 -9.21 0.10
N VAL A 280 0.47 -9.64 0.06
CA VAL A 280 -0.60 -9.00 -0.69
C VAL A 280 -1.70 -8.59 0.28
N LEU A 281 -2.19 -7.36 0.13
CA LEU A 281 -3.36 -6.84 0.82
C LEU A 281 -4.40 -6.48 -0.22
N LEU A 282 -5.67 -6.82 0.03
CA LEU A 282 -6.77 -6.62 -0.91
C LEU A 282 -7.86 -5.75 -0.27
N ASP A 283 -8.49 -4.89 -1.06
CA ASP A 283 -9.65 -4.11 -0.59
C ASP A 283 -10.84 -5.03 -0.27
N ASP A 284 -11.01 -6.11 -1.04
CA ASP A 284 -12.09 -7.10 -0.89
C ASP A 284 -11.90 -8.06 0.30
N GLU A 285 -10.69 -8.12 0.87
CA GLU A 285 -10.34 -8.98 2.01
C GLU A 285 -9.77 -8.11 3.15
N PRO A 286 -10.64 -7.36 3.86
CA PRO A 286 -10.22 -6.34 4.81
C PRO A 286 -9.48 -6.92 6.01
N GLY A 287 -8.32 -6.33 6.33
CA GLY A 287 -7.50 -6.73 7.48
C GLY A 287 -6.66 -7.99 7.26
N GLU A 288 -6.80 -8.66 6.11
CA GLU A 288 -6.04 -9.85 5.78
C GLU A 288 -4.70 -9.49 5.12
N VAL A 289 -3.66 -10.24 5.50
CA VAL A 289 -2.31 -10.13 4.95
C VAL A 289 -1.95 -11.46 4.34
N LEU A 290 -1.96 -11.53 3.00
CA LEU A 290 -1.85 -12.78 2.26
C LEU A 290 -0.40 -13.04 1.85
N PRO A 291 0.29 -14.05 2.42
CA PRO A 291 1.66 -14.36 2.06
C PRO A 291 1.76 -15.12 0.74
N VAL A 292 2.73 -14.71 -0.07
CA VAL A 292 3.09 -15.32 -1.34
C VAL A 292 4.50 -15.87 -1.22
N GLY A 293 4.62 -17.20 -1.17
CA GLY A 293 5.91 -17.88 -1.14
C GLY A 293 6.71 -17.62 -2.43
N ARG A 294 8.03 -17.79 -2.33
CA ARG A 294 8.96 -17.48 -3.44
C ARG A 294 8.61 -18.24 -4.72
N GLY A 295 8.46 -19.56 -4.66
CA GLY A 295 8.18 -20.39 -5.84
C GLY A 295 9.15 -20.12 -7.02
N PRO A 296 8.80 -20.59 -8.25
CA PRO A 296 9.63 -20.36 -9.43
C PRO A 296 9.39 -19.01 -10.11
N GLU A 297 8.21 -18.39 -9.93
CA GLU A 297 7.79 -17.21 -10.70
C GLU A 297 8.08 -15.88 -10.00
N LEU A 298 7.95 -15.82 -8.66
CA LEU A 298 8.08 -14.56 -7.91
C LEU A 298 9.45 -13.91 -8.09
N PRO A 299 10.61 -14.61 -8.03
CA PRO A 299 11.91 -13.97 -8.16
C PRO A 299 12.07 -13.19 -9.46
N GLY A 300 11.63 -13.77 -10.58
CA GLY A 300 11.71 -13.12 -11.88
C GLY A 300 10.75 -11.93 -12.01
N LEU A 301 9.59 -11.98 -11.36
CA LEU A 301 8.69 -10.83 -11.26
C LEU A 301 9.30 -9.70 -10.44
N LEU A 302 9.82 -10.00 -9.24
CA LEU A 302 10.40 -8.99 -8.35
C LEU A 302 11.64 -8.33 -8.98
N GLU A 303 12.48 -9.07 -9.69
CA GLU A 303 13.60 -8.51 -10.44
C GLU A 303 13.14 -7.55 -11.54
N ALA A 304 12.07 -7.90 -12.26
CA ALA A 304 11.52 -7.04 -13.31
C ALA A 304 10.90 -5.76 -12.73
N LEU A 305 10.16 -5.87 -11.62
CA LEU A 305 9.59 -4.73 -10.91
C LEU A 305 10.68 -3.81 -10.34
N ASP A 306 11.74 -4.36 -9.75
CA ASP A 306 12.86 -3.56 -9.21
C ASP A 306 13.62 -2.76 -10.29
N LYS A 307 13.72 -3.31 -11.50
CA LYS A 307 14.36 -2.62 -12.62
C LYS A 307 13.57 -1.41 -13.11
N MET A 308 12.24 -1.44 -13.00
CA MET A 308 11.38 -0.32 -13.39
C MET A 308 10.99 0.61 -12.26
N ALA A 309 11.16 0.17 -11.01
CA ALA A 309 10.79 0.94 -9.84
C ALA A 309 11.49 2.30 -9.83
N VAL A 310 10.72 3.34 -9.51
CA VAL A 310 11.29 4.66 -9.27
C VAL A 310 12.08 4.60 -7.97
N ARG A 311 13.29 5.18 -7.98
CA ARG A 311 14.23 5.14 -6.86
C ARG A 311 14.37 6.53 -6.25
N PRO A 312 14.39 6.65 -4.92
CA PRO A 312 14.87 7.86 -4.28
C PRO A 312 16.32 8.11 -4.71
N LEU A 313 16.65 9.37 -5.05
CA LEU A 313 18.02 9.81 -5.34
C LEU A 313 18.88 9.79 -4.08
#